data_AF-I4Z694-F1
#
_entry.id   AF-I4Z694-F1
#
_cell.length_a   1.000
_cell.length_b   1.000
_cell.length_c   1.000
_cell.angle_alpha   90.00
_cell.angle_beta   90.00
_cell.angle_gamma   90.00
#
_symmetry.space_group_name_H-M   'P 1'
#
loop_
_entity.id
_entity.type
_entity.pdbx_description
1 polymer ?
#
loop_
_entity_poly.entity_id
_entity_poly.type
_entity_poly.pdbx_seq_one_letter_code
_entity_poly.pdbx_strand_id
1 'polypeptide(L)'
;MPFVLVGLVAAHILALHEVGSNNPDGIEIKAKKDDRGIPLDGIPFHPYYTVHDALGVAVFLIIFFAVLFFVPEGWGYLLEANNFIPADPMKTPLHIAPVWYFTPFYSMLRATTDVMVNMLLVVVSLGAAVAILKGGFDKQGKIAIVVGALVMLALLKFLEAKLWGVAVMYASVLIMFFMPWLDRSPAKSIRYRPTFHRVFLIVFVIVFVVLGYLGIKPPSDIGTLISQIGTFYYFGFFLLMPWWSQMGKFKPVPDRVTFHAH
;
A
#
# COMPACT_ATOMS: atom_id res chain seq x y z
N MET A 1 -21.57 8.93 -5.93
CA MET A 1 -20.15 8.74 -5.52
C MET A 1 -19.45 10.04 -5.15
N PRO A 2 -19.41 11.11 -5.98
CA PRO A 2 -18.63 12.32 -5.64
C PRO A 2 -19.04 13.01 -4.33
N PHE A 3 -20.33 13.14 -4.04
CA PHE A 3 -20.81 13.72 -2.78
C PHE A 3 -20.43 12.89 -1.54
N VAL A 4 -20.36 11.56 -1.67
CA VAL A 4 -19.88 10.69 -0.59
C VAL A 4 -18.41 10.97 -0.30
N LEU A 5 -17.60 11.18 -1.34
CA LEU A 5 -16.18 11.56 -1.18
C LEU A 5 -16.04 12.92 -0.50
N VAL A 6 -16.85 13.92 -0.84
CA VAL A 6 -16.84 15.22 -0.14
C VAL A 6 -17.13 15.04 1.36
N GLY A 7 -18.13 14.23 1.70
CA GLY A 7 -18.43 13.90 3.10
C GLY A 7 -17.28 13.20 3.81
N LEU A 8 -16.62 12.24 3.16
CA LEU A 8 -15.44 11.56 3.69
C LEU A 8 -14.23 12.49 3.86
N VAL A 9 -14.02 13.43 2.93
CA VAL A 9 -12.97 14.46 3.04
C VAL A 9 -13.22 15.37 4.24
N ALA A 10 -14.47 15.83 4.45
CA ALA A 10 -14.82 16.61 5.63
C ALA A 10 -14.58 15.82 6.92
N ALA A 11 -15.03 14.56 6.99
CA ALA A 11 -14.78 13.67 8.12
C ALA A 11 -13.27 13.46 8.37
N HIS A 12 -12.49 13.32 7.30
CA HIS A 12 -11.03 13.17 7.38
C HIS A 12 -10.35 14.42 7.95
N ILE A 13 -10.74 15.62 7.50
CA ILE A 13 -10.22 16.90 8.01
C ILE A 13 -10.58 17.07 9.50
N LEU A 14 -11.80 16.74 9.90
CA LEU A 14 -12.23 16.79 11.31
C LEU A 14 -11.40 15.84 12.18
N ALA A 15 -11.19 14.60 11.72
CA ALA A 15 -10.35 13.63 12.44
C ALA A 15 -8.90 14.14 12.57
N LEU A 16 -8.34 14.71 11.50
CA LEU A 16 -6.99 15.28 11.50
C LEU A 16 -6.89 16.50 12.44
N HIS A 17 -7.94 17.33 12.54
CA HIS A 17 -7.96 18.46 13.47
C HIS A 17 -7.91 18.02 14.93
N GLU A 18 -8.55 16.90 15.27
CA GLU A 18 -8.56 16.35 16.64
C GLU A 18 -7.17 15.82 17.04
N VAL A 19 -6.56 14.98 16.20
CA VAL A 19 -5.24 14.38 16.53
C VAL A 19 -4.06 15.32 16.23
N GLY A 20 -4.21 16.22 15.26
CA GLY A 20 -3.15 17.07 14.73
C GLY A 20 -2.32 16.39 13.63
N SER A 21 -1.67 17.21 12.79
CA SER A 21 -0.78 16.72 11.75
C SER A 21 0.49 16.08 12.32
N ASN A 22 0.90 14.97 11.73
CA ASN A 22 2.19 14.36 12.03
C ASN A 22 3.34 15.17 11.40
N ASN A 23 4.57 14.97 11.86
CA ASN A 23 5.77 15.62 11.34
C ASN A 23 6.86 14.60 10.97
N PRO A 24 7.91 15.01 10.24
CA PRO A 24 8.95 14.10 9.81
C PRO A 24 9.69 13.37 10.93
N ASP A 25 9.64 13.86 12.16
CA ASP A 25 10.26 13.24 13.32
C ASP A 25 9.28 12.32 14.10
N GLY A 26 7.98 12.40 13.80
CA GLY A 26 6.96 11.55 14.42
C GLY A 26 6.64 11.91 15.88
N ILE A 27 6.92 13.15 16.28
CA ILE A 27 6.75 13.65 17.66
C ILE A 27 5.39 14.32 17.81
N GLU A 28 4.66 14.04 18.88
CA GLU A 28 3.35 14.65 19.14
C GLU A 28 3.48 16.09 19.67
N ILE A 29 3.26 17.08 18.80
CA ILE A 29 3.40 18.50 19.16
C ILE A 29 2.35 18.96 20.18
N LYS A 30 1.14 18.36 20.17
CA LYS A 30 0.06 18.72 21.10
C LYS A 30 0.34 18.28 22.54
N ALA A 31 1.33 17.41 22.77
CA ALA A 31 1.69 16.94 24.10
C ALA A 31 2.49 17.98 24.91
N LYS A 32 3.19 18.90 24.23
CA LYS A 32 4.04 19.93 24.87
C LYS A 32 3.54 21.31 24.50
N LYS A 33 2.81 21.94 25.42
CA LYS A 33 2.18 23.25 25.25
C LYS A 33 2.82 24.31 26.14
N ASP A 34 2.76 25.56 25.72
CA ASP A 34 3.09 26.71 26.56
C ASP A 34 1.99 27.00 27.60
N ASP A 35 2.21 28.00 28.45
CA ASP A 35 1.25 28.44 29.48
C ASP A 35 -0.08 28.95 28.89
N ARG A 36 -0.13 29.19 27.57
CA ARG A 36 -1.32 29.66 26.83
C ARG A 36 -2.03 28.51 26.11
N GLY A 37 -1.57 27.27 26.27
CA GLY A 37 -2.14 26.08 25.65
C GLY A 37 -1.75 25.88 24.18
N ILE A 38 -0.78 26.63 23.68
CA ILE A 38 -0.28 26.58 22.30
C ILE A 38 0.87 25.57 22.22
N PRO A 39 0.88 24.64 21.24
CA PRO A 39 2.00 23.72 21.02
C PRO A 39 3.32 24.46 20.84
N LEU A 40 4.36 24.08 21.61
CA LEU A 40 5.67 24.75 21.60
C LEU A 40 6.38 24.69 20.24
N ASP A 41 6.20 23.58 19.52
CA ASP A 41 6.81 23.32 18.22
C ASP A 41 5.81 23.56 17.06
N GLY A 42 4.69 24.24 17.32
CA GLY A 42 3.65 24.54 16.33
C GLY A 42 3.66 25.99 15.86
N ILE A 43 3.36 26.21 14.58
CA ILE A 43 3.10 27.53 14.00
C ILE A 43 1.67 27.58 13.45
N PRO A 44 1.02 28.76 13.38
CA PRO A 44 -0.32 28.87 12.83
C PRO A 44 -0.35 28.45 11.35
N PHE A 45 -1.44 27.79 10.93
CA PHE A 45 -1.61 27.34 9.56
C PHE A 45 -1.61 28.52 8.56
N HIS A 46 -2.35 29.56 8.88
CA HIS A 46 -2.39 30.79 8.11
C HIS A 46 -1.49 31.86 8.77
N PRO A 47 -0.63 32.56 8.01
CA PRO A 47 -0.46 32.47 6.55
C PRO A 47 0.56 31.42 6.08
N TYR A 48 1.39 30.88 6.98
CA TYR A 48 2.59 30.13 6.62
C TYR A 48 2.34 28.94 5.70
N TYR A 49 1.53 27.98 6.12
CA TYR A 49 1.20 26.80 5.31
C TYR A 49 0.27 27.16 4.15
N THR A 50 -0.63 28.13 4.32
CA THR A 50 -1.49 28.59 3.21
C THR A 50 -0.67 29.10 2.01
N VAL A 51 0.35 29.93 2.25
CA VAL A 51 1.21 30.48 1.20
C VAL A 51 2.11 29.39 0.60
N HIS A 52 2.69 28.54 1.45
CA HIS A 52 3.49 27.39 1.01
C HIS A 52 2.69 26.44 0.10
N ASP A 53 1.47 26.09 0.53
CA ASP A 53 0.62 25.16 -0.21
C ASP A 53 0.09 25.79 -1.50
N ALA A 54 -0.21 27.10 -1.50
CA ALA A 54 -0.58 27.83 -2.71
C ALA A 54 0.52 27.79 -3.77
N LEU A 55 1.80 27.92 -3.37
CA LEU A 55 2.93 27.75 -4.28
C LEU A 55 3.00 26.32 -4.83
N GLY A 56 2.84 25.31 -3.96
CA GLY A 56 2.81 23.91 -4.38
C GLY A 56 1.68 23.61 -5.39
N VAL A 57 0.48 24.14 -5.12
CA VAL A 57 -0.68 24.03 -6.02
C VAL A 57 -0.41 24.75 -7.34
N ALA A 58 0.19 25.94 -7.33
CA ALA A 58 0.52 26.66 -8.55
C ALA A 58 1.50 25.86 -9.42
N VAL A 59 2.57 25.30 -8.83
CA VAL A 59 3.53 24.45 -9.55
C VAL A 59 2.86 23.18 -10.08
N PHE A 60 2.02 22.52 -9.28
CA PHE A 60 1.25 21.37 -9.73
C PHE A 60 0.34 21.71 -10.91
N LEU A 61 -0.38 22.83 -10.85
CA LEU A 61 -1.28 23.27 -11.92
C LEU A 61 -0.51 23.61 -13.21
N ILE A 62 0.69 24.20 -13.12
CA ILE A 62 1.55 24.42 -14.29
C ILE A 62 1.87 23.09 -14.98
N ILE A 63 2.30 22.07 -14.22
CA ILE A 63 2.62 20.75 -14.77
C ILE A 63 1.35 20.07 -15.32
N PHE A 64 0.25 20.14 -14.56
CA PHE A 64 -1.03 19.56 -14.95
C PHE A 64 -1.54 20.15 -16.27
N PHE A 65 -1.56 21.48 -16.41
CA PHE A 65 -1.95 22.14 -17.65
C PHE A 65 -0.96 21.87 -18.78
N ALA A 66 0.34 21.75 -18.49
CA ALA A 66 1.31 21.36 -19.51
C ALA A 66 0.99 19.96 -20.07
N VAL A 67 0.66 18.99 -19.22
CA VAL A 67 0.21 17.65 -19.67
C VAL A 67 -1.12 17.74 -20.41
N LEU A 68 -2.11 18.45 -19.85
CA LEU A 68 -3.45 18.58 -20.44
C LEU A 68 -3.41 19.18 -21.85
N PHE A 69 -2.63 20.24 -22.07
CA PHE A 69 -2.62 20.97 -23.34
C PHE A 69 -1.58 20.45 -24.33
N PHE A 70 -0.42 19.96 -23.87
CA PHE A 70 0.67 19.58 -24.78
C PHE A 70 0.89 18.07 -24.89
N VAL A 71 0.50 17.25 -23.90
CA VAL A 71 0.69 15.79 -23.93
C VAL A 71 -0.56 15.05 -23.38
N PRO A 72 -1.77 15.30 -23.91
CA PRO A 72 -3.02 14.79 -23.34
C PRO A 72 -3.12 13.25 -23.36
N GLU A 73 -2.52 12.60 -24.35
CA GLU A 73 -2.49 11.13 -24.44
C GLU A 73 -1.52 10.49 -23.44
N GLY A 74 -0.55 11.25 -22.92
CA GLY A 74 0.49 10.76 -22.03
C GLY A 74 1.24 9.56 -22.60
N TRP A 75 1.60 9.60 -23.89
CA TRP A 75 2.22 8.49 -24.62
C TRP A 75 1.40 7.19 -24.63
N GLY A 76 0.07 7.32 -24.54
CA GLY A 76 -0.88 6.20 -24.49
C GLY A 76 -1.15 5.64 -23.10
N TYR A 77 -0.59 6.23 -22.04
CA TYR A 77 -0.85 5.83 -20.64
C TYR A 77 -2.04 6.55 -20.02
N LEU A 78 -2.34 7.78 -20.45
CA LEU A 78 -3.47 8.57 -19.90
C LEU A 78 -4.75 8.37 -20.70
N LEU A 79 -4.64 8.33 -22.02
CA LEU A 79 -5.75 8.02 -22.93
C LEU A 79 -5.38 6.78 -23.74
N GLU A 80 -6.08 5.67 -23.48
CA GLU A 80 -5.85 4.45 -24.23
C GLU A 80 -6.42 4.57 -25.64
N ALA A 81 -5.59 4.28 -26.66
CA ALA A 81 -6.00 4.34 -28.06
C ALA A 81 -7.25 3.51 -28.37
N ASN A 82 -7.43 2.38 -27.67
CA ASN A 82 -8.58 1.50 -27.85
C ASN A 82 -9.91 2.15 -27.44
N ASN A 83 -9.91 3.15 -26.56
CA ASN A 83 -11.15 3.82 -26.11
C ASN A 83 -11.66 4.85 -27.12
N PHE A 84 -10.93 5.13 -28.20
CA PHE A 84 -11.39 5.96 -29.31
C PHE A 84 -12.17 5.15 -30.36
N ILE A 85 -12.15 3.81 -30.27
CA ILE A 85 -12.92 2.92 -31.13
C ILE A 85 -14.27 2.65 -30.46
N PRO A 86 -15.41 2.75 -31.16
CA PRO A 86 -16.71 2.38 -30.60
C PRO A 86 -16.72 0.95 -30.05
N ALA A 87 -17.40 0.74 -28.93
CA ALA A 87 -17.46 -0.55 -28.27
C ALA A 87 -18.14 -1.61 -29.17
N ASP A 88 -17.49 -2.76 -29.32
CA ASP A 88 -18.00 -3.93 -30.04
C ASP A 88 -18.03 -5.15 -29.11
N PRO A 89 -19.22 -5.62 -28.68
CA PRO A 89 -19.35 -6.80 -27.80
C PRO A 89 -18.83 -8.10 -28.41
N MET A 90 -18.67 -8.17 -29.74
CA MET A 90 -18.23 -9.36 -30.46
C MET A 90 -16.71 -9.38 -30.71
N LYS A 91 -15.98 -8.31 -30.38
CA LYS A 91 -14.56 -8.16 -30.68
C LYS A 91 -13.78 -7.55 -29.51
N THR A 92 -12.95 -8.37 -28.88
CA THR A 92 -11.99 -7.90 -27.87
C THR A 92 -10.72 -7.36 -28.56
N PRO A 93 -10.20 -6.17 -28.16
CA PRO A 93 -8.91 -5.68 -28.63
C PRO A 93 -7.75 -6.63 -28.28
N LEU A 94 -6.74 -6.70 -29.15
CA LEU A 94 -5.58 -7.58 -28.96
C LEU A 94 -4.77 -7.26 -27.69
N HIS A 95 -4.71 -5.99 -27.31
CA HIS A 95 -4.01 -5.53 -26.12
C HIS A 95 -4.98 -4.75 -25.23
N ILE A 96 -5.61 -5.44 -24.28
CA ILE A 96 -6.50 -4.85 -23.28
C ILE A 96 -5.78 -4.77 -21.93
N ALA A 97 -5.48 -3.54 -21.51
CA ALA A 97 -4.92 -3.24 -20.20
C ALA A 97 -5.85 -2.26 -19.48
N PRO A 98 -5.93 -2.30 -18.15
CA PRO A 98 -6.64 -1.28 -17.40
C PRO A 98 -5.81 0.01 -17.35
N VAL A 99 -6.48 1.09 -16.95
CA VAL A 99 -5.85 2.37 -16.58
C VAL A 99 -4.68 2.16 -15.62
N TRP A 100 -3.60 2.91 -15.85
CA TRP A 100 -2.28 2.71 -15.23
C TRP A 100 -2.29 2.65 -13.70
N TYR A 101 -3.19 3.37 -13.02
CA TYR A 101 -3.29 3.36 -11.56
C TYR A 101 -3.95 2.10 -10.98
N PHE A 102 -4.53 1.24 -11.82
CA PHE A 102 -5.04 -0.08 -11.44
C PHE A 102 -4.11 -1.24 -11.80
N THR A 103 -3.07 -0.99 -12.59
CA THR A 103 -2.24 -2.07 -13.16
C THR A 103 -1.44 -2.87 -12.12
N PRO A 104 -0.94 -2.32 -10.98
CA PRO A 104 -0.26 -3.14 -9.98
C PRO A 104 -1.19 -4.21 -9.40
N PHE A 105 -2.44 -3.85 -9.12
CA PHE A 105 -3.45 -4.75 -8.57
C PHE A 105 -3.93 -5.77 -9.60
N TYR A 106 -4.13 -5.31 -10.85
CA TYR A 106 -4.46 -6.19 -11.96
C TYR A 106 -3.34 -7.21 -12.23
N SER A 107 -2.08 -6.81 -12.11
CA SER A 107 -0.92 -7.71 -12.24
C SER A 107 -0.95 -8.84 -11.20
N MET A 108 -1.28 -8.54 -9.95
CA MET A 108 -1.44 -9.55 -8.90
C MET A 108 -2.65 -10.48 -9.16
N LEU A 109 -3.76 -9.94 -9.69
CA LEU A 109 -4.93 -10.74 -10.08
C LEU A 109 -4.55 -11.82 -11.10
N ARG A 110 -3.93 -11.41 -12.22
CA ARG A 110 -3.57 -12.32 -13.31
C ARG A 110 -2.38 -13.23 -12.98
N ALA A 111 -1.52 -12.83 -12.05
CA ALA A 111 -0.44 -13.68 -11.56
C ALA A 111 -0.97 -14.88 -10.76
N THR A 112 -2.22 -14.82 -10.30
CA THR A 112 -2.88 -15.89 -9.53
C THR A 112 -3.43 -16.98 -10.45
N THR A 113 -2.51 -17.72 -11.06
CA THR A 113 -2.77 -18.94 -11.83
C THR A 113 -2.82 -20.17 -10.93
N ASP A 114 -3.15 -21.36 -11.47
CA ASP A 114 -3.13 -22.60 -10.71
C ASP A 114 -1.76 -22.88 -10.05
N VAL A 115 -0.67 -22.49 -10.72
CA VAL A 115 0.68 -22.58 -10.16
C VAL A 115 0.81 -21.70 -8.91
N MET A 116 0.33 -20.46 -8.95
CA MET A 116 0.32 -19.57 -7.79
C MET A 116 -0.56 -20.12 -6.66
N VAL A 117 -1.74 -20.67 -6.98
CA VAL A 117 -2.61 -21.29 -5.96
C VAL A 117 -1.91 -22.46 -5.26
N ASN A 118 -1.18 -23.29 -6.02
CA ASN A 118 -0.35 -24.35 -5.44
C ASN A 118 0.77 -23.79 -4.54
N MET A 119 1.39 -22.67 -4.92
CA MET A 119 2.36 -22.00 -4.04
C MET A 119 1.69 -21.45 -2.77
N LEU A 120 0.48 -20.89 -2.88
CA LEU A 120 -0.30 -20.43 -1.72
C LEU A 120 -0.65 -21.59 -0.77
N LEU A 121 -0.97 -22.77 -1.29
CA LEU A 121 -1.16 -23.98 -0.46
C LEU A 121 0.08 -24.29 0.38
N VAL A 122 1.27 -24.23 -0.23
CA VAL A 122 2.54 -24.43 0.47
C VAL A 122 2.76 -23.36 1.54
N VAL A 123 2.52 -22.09 1.21
CA VAL A 123 2.69 -20.97 2.15
C VAL A 123 1.73 -21.08 3.34
N VAL A 124 0.46 -21.41 3.11
CA VAL A 124 -0.54 -21.63 4.18
C VAL A 124 -0.13 -22.82 5.06
N SER A 125 0.33 -23.92 4.44
CA SER A 125 0.78 -25.11 5.18
C SER A 125 1.99 -24.81 6.07
N LEU A 126 3.00 -24.11 5.53
CA LEU A 126 4.18 -23.70 6.27
C LEU A 126 3.85 -22.68 7.36
N GLY A 127 2.99 -21.71 7.06
CA GLY A 127 2.54 -20.70 8.03
C GLY A 127 1.80 -21.34 9.21
N ALA A 128 0.90 -22.29 8.94
CA ALA A 128 0.21 -23.06 9.97
C ALA A 128 1.19 -23.88 10.81
N ALA A 129 2.14 -24.58 10.18
CA ALA A 129 3.17 -25.35 10.88
C ALA A 129 4.01 -24.45 11.80
N VAL A 130 4.48 -23.30 11.31
CA VAL A 130 5.24 -22.33 12.12
C VAL A 130 4.39 -21.78 13.26
N ALA A 131 3.12 -21.45 13.03
CA ALA A 131 2.22 -20.96 14.07
C ALA A 131 1.98 -22.00 15.18
N ILE A 132 1.83 -23.27 14.83
CA ILE A 132 1.63 -24.36 15.82
C ILE A 132 2.91 -24.61 16.63
N LEU A 133 4.06 -24.58 15.96
CA LEU A 133 5.36 -24.88 16.58
C LEU A 133 5.90 -23.71 17.42
N LYS A 134 5.74 -22.46 16.95
CA LYS A 134 6.37 -21.27 17.56
C LYS A 134 5.39 -20.22 18.09
N GLY A 135 4.09 -20.31 17.80
CA GLY A 135 3.13 -19.24 18.06
C GLY A 135 2.68 -19.05 19.52
N GLY A 136 3.18 -19.85 20.47
CA GLY A 136 2.85 -19.68 21.89
C GLY A 136 1.37 -19.92 22.27
N PHE A 137 0.56 -20.45 21.35
CA PHE A 137 -0.88 -20.67 21.55
C PHE A 137 -1.17 -21.83 22.51
N ASP A 138 -2.30 -21.74 23.20
CA ASP A 138 -2.83 -22.81 24.05
C ASP A 138 -3.35 -23.99 23.22
N LYS A 139 -3.77 -25.08 23.88
CA LYS A 139 -4.24 -26.29 23.17
C LYS A 139 -5.45 -26.00 22.28
N GLN A 140 -6.40 -25.16 22.72
CA GLN A 140 -7.57 -24.83 21.92
C GLN A 140 -7.20 -23.94 20.73
N GLY A 141 -6.34 -22.93 20.95
CA GLY A 141 -5.81 -22.09 19.87
C GLY A 141 -5.05 -22.87 18.79
N LYS A 142 -4.24 -23.86 19.18
CA LYS A 142 -3.56 -24.74 18.22
C LYS A 142 -4.54 -25.57 17.38
N ILE A 143 -5.59 -26.12 18.00
CA ILE A 143 -6.64 -26.86 17.27
C ILE A 143 -7.35 -25.93 16.29
N ALA A 144 -7.70 -24.71 16.70
CA ALA A 144 -8.34 -23.73 15.82
C ALA A 144 -7.48 -23.38 14.60
N ILE A 145 -6.16 -23.21 14.79
CA ILE A 145 -5.21 -22.96 13.68
C ILE A 145 -5.18 -24.15 12.72
N VAL A 146 -5.11 -25.39 13.23
CA VAL A 146 -5.12 -26.59 12.38
C VAL A 146 -6.41 -26.68 11.57
N VAL A 147 -7.57 -26.54 12.22
CA VAL A 147 -8.87 -26.61 11.55
C VAL A 147 -9.00 -25.49 10.50
N GLY A 148 -8.65 -24.25 10.86
CA GLY A 148 -8.68 -23.12 9.94
C GLY A 148 -7.74 -23.31 8.74
N ALA A 149 -6.53 -23.84 8.98
CA ALA A 149 -5.60 -24.16 7.90
C ALA A 149 -6.15 -25.26 6.99
N LEU A 150 -6.69 -26.36 7.52
CA LEU A 150 -7.30 -27.43 6.72
C LEU A 150 -8.47 -26.93 5.87
N VAL A 151 -9.34 -26.09 6.44
CA VAL A 151 -10.43 -25.44 5.69
C VAL A 151 -9.85 -24.58 4.57
N MET A 152 -8.87 -23.73 4.86
CA MET A 152 -8.25 -22.87 3.85
C MET A 152 -7.57 -23.69 2.73
N LEU A 153 -6.87 -24.78 3.07
CA LEU A 153 -6.24 -25.67 2.10
C LEU A 153 -7.30 -26.37 1.22
N ALA A 154 -8.43 -26.78 1.80
CA ALA A 154 -9.55 -27.32 1.05
C ALA A 154 -10.12 -26.26 0.09
N LEU A 155 -10.39 -25.04 0.56
CA LEU A 155 -10.90 -23.95 -0.28
C LEU A 155 -9.93 -23.63 -1.43
N LEU A 156 -8.63 -23.56 -1.17
CA LEU A 156 -7.62 -23.32 -2.19
C LEU A 156 -7.58 -24.43 -3.25
N LYS A 157 -7.87 -25.68 -2.87
CA LYS A 157 -7.85 -26.83 -3.79
C LYS A 157 -9.15 -27.02 -4.57
N PHE A 158 -10.29 -26.68 -3.98
CA PHE A 158 -11.62 -26.91 -4.58
C PHE A 158 -12.17 -25.72 -5.36
N LEU A 159 -11.71 -24.50 -5.07
CA LEU A 159 -12.14 -23.29 -5.78
C LEU A 159 -11.19 -22.94 -6.93
N GLU A 160 -11.73 -22.35 -7.98
CA GLU A 160 -10.96 -21.98 -9.18
C GLU A 160 -9.95 -20.86 -8.90
N ALA A 161 -8.79 -20.92 -9.56
CA ALA A 161 -7.75 -19.88 -9.46
C ALA A 161 -8.27 -18.48 -9.85
N LYS A 162 -9.25 -18.40 -10.77
CA LYS A 162 -9.90 -17.14 -11.15
C LYS A 162 -10.54 -16.43 -9.95
N LEU A 163 -11.19 -17.18 -9.06
CA LEU A 163 -11.79 -16.62 -7.85
C LEU A 163 -10.70 -16.10 -6.91
N TRP A 164 -9.61 -16.85 -6.74
CA TRP A 164 -8.48 -16.45 -5.92
C TRP A 164 -7.76 -15.22 -6.45
N GLY A 165 -7.64 -15.07 -7.77
CA GLY A 165 -7.08 -13.84 -8.36
C GLY A 165 -7.89 -12.61 -7.98
N VAL A 166 -9.22 -12.69 -8.00
CA VAL A 166 -10.09 -11.61 -7.53
C VAL A 166 -9.89 -11.36 -6.03
N ALA A 167 -9.83 -12.41 -5.21
CA ALA A 167 -9.58 -12.29 -3.77
C ALA A 167 -8.23 -11.63 -3.47
N VAL A 168 -7.16 -12.02 -4.16
CA VAL A 168 -5.81 -11.44 -4.06
C VAL A 168 -5.83 -9.96 -4.42
N MET A 169 -6.52 -9.59 -5.50
CA MET A 169 -6.66 -8.18 -5.90
C MET A 169 -7.32 -7.35 -4.79
N TYR A 170 -8.48 -7.77 -4.28
CA TYR A 170 -9.15 -7.04 -3.21
C TYR A 170 -8.33 -7.01 -1.91
N ALA A 171 -7.73 -8.15 -1.54
CA ALA A 171 -6.86 -8.24 -0.37
C ALA A 171 -5.66 -7.29 -0.47
N SER A 172 -5.11 -7.09 -1.68
CA SER A 172 -3.97 -6.19 -1.87
C SER A 172 -4.33 -4.72 -1.62
N VAL A 173 -5.57 -4.30 -1.89
CA VAL A 173 -6.03 -2.96 -1.53
C VAL A 173 -6.37 -2.88 -0.05
N LEU A 174 -7.07 -3.88 0.48
CA LEU A 174 -7.56 -3.90 1.86
C LEU A 174 -6.45 -4.06 2.90
N ILE A 175 -5.34 -4.73 2.57
CA ILE A 175 -4.25 -4.95 3.53
C ILE A 175 -3.65 -3.64 4.06
N MET A 176 -3.68 -2.58 3.23
CA MET A 176 -3.19 -1.25 3.61
C MET A 176 -4.03 -0.62 4.73
N PHE A 177 -5.33 -0.94 4.81
CA PHE A 177 -6.19 -0.49 5.91
C PHE A 177 -5.70 -1.03 7.26
N PHE A 178 -5.12 -2.23 7.28
CA PHE A 178 -4.63 -2.86 8.50
C PHE A 178 -3.23 -2.39 8.94
N MET A 179 -2.60 -1.46 8.21
CA MET A 179 -1.27 -0.93 8.57
C MET A 179 -1.13 -0.47 10.03
N PRO A 180 -2.11 0.23 10.64
CA PRO A 180 -2.00 0.65 12.05
C PRO A 180 -1.84 -0.50 13.05
N TRP A 181 -2.28 -1.72 12.70
CA TRP A 181 -2.16 -2.91 13.54
C TRP A 181 -0.99 -3.81 13.14
N LEU A 182 -0.57 -3.73 11.87
CA LEU A 182 0.54 -4.51 11.32
C LEU A 182 1.89 -3.89 11.66
N ASP A 183 2.02 -2.56 11.60
CA ASP A 183 3.25 -1.87 12.00
C ASP A 183 3.31 -1.77 13.53
N ARG A 184 4.23 -2.51 14.14
CA ARG A 184 4.46 -2.51 15.60
C ARG A 184 5.79 -1.87 15.97
N SER A 185 6.35 -1.06 15.06
CA SER A 185 7.63 -0.40 15.27
C SER A 185 7.59 0.56 16.48
N PRO A 186 8.60 0.54 17.38
CA PRO A 186 8.69 1.50 18.49
C PRO A 186 8.81 2.96 18.05
N ALA A 187 9.29 3.23 16.84
CA ALA A 187 9.48 4.58 16.31
C ALA A 187 8.53 4.86 15.15
N LYS A 188 7.75 5.95 15.24
CA LYS A 188 6.82 6.38 14.18
C LYS A 188 7.56 6.74 12.89
N SER A 189 8.59 7.58 12.98
CA SER A 189 9.35 8.04 11.80
C SER A 189 10.41 7.03 11.34
N ILE A 190 10.46 6.78 10.02
CA ILE A 190 11.51 5.98 9.34
C ILE A 190 12.93 6.55 9.56
N ARG A 191 13.06 7.84 9.94
CA ARG A 191 14.36 8.48 10.20
C ARG A 191 15.10 7.81 11.35
N TYR A 192 14.36 7.35 12.35
CA TYR A 192 14.89 6.72 13.56
C TYR A 192 14.84 5.19 13.52
N ARG A 193 14.29 4.61 12.46
CA ARG A 193 14.33 3.16 12.23
C ARG A 193 15.69 2.71 11.68
N PRO A 194 16.09 1.45 11.91
CA PRO A 194 17.25 0.86 11.26
C PRO A 194 17.24 1.02 9.74
N THR A 195 18.44 1.07 9.13
CA THR A 195 18.59 1.32 7.68
C THR A 195 17.89 0.28 6.83
N PHE A 196 17.79 -0.98 7.28
CA PHE A 196 17.15 -2.04 6.52
C PHE A 196 15.64 -1.80 6.30
N HIS A 197 14.95 -1.08 7.19
CA HIS A 197 13.55 -0.68 6.97
C HIS A 197 13.40 0.20 5.73
N ARG A 198 14.36 1.10 5.49
CA ARG A 198 14.38 1.95 4.29
C ARG A 198 14.63 1.11 3.05
N VAL A 199 15.54 0.12 3.13
CA VAL A 199 15.80 -0.82 2.03
C VAL A 199 14.53 -1.60 1.70
N PHE A 200 13.83 -2.12 2.70
CA PHE A 200 12.56 -2.84 2.48
C PHE A 200 11.51 -1.94 1.83
N LEU A 201 11.39 -0.68 2.27
CA LEU A 201 10.47 0.27 1.66
C LEU A 201 10.86 0.59 0.20
N ILE A 202 12.14 0.78 -0.10
CA ILE A 202 12.63 1.02 -1.46
C ILE A 202 12.35 -0.19 -2.36
N VAL A 203 12.66 -1.40 -1.89
CA VAL A 203 12.38 -2.63 -2.63
C VAL A 203 10.87 -2.79 -2.84
N PHE A 204 10.04 -2.47 -1.85
CA PHE A 204 8.58 -2.47 -1.99
C PHE A 204 8.10 -1.50 -3.08
N VAL A 205 8.63 -0.27 -3.11
CA VAL A 205 8.30 0.70 -4.17
C VAL A 205 8.72 0.18 -5.54
N ILE A 206 9.92 -0.39 -5.65
CA ILE A 206 10.40 -1.00 -6.91
C ILE A 206 9.47 -2.13 -7.34
N VAL A 207 9.12 -3.06 -6.44
CA VAL A 207 8.21 -4.17 -6.74
C VAL A 207 6.84 -3.66 -7.17
N PHE A 208 6.29 -2.65 -6.50
CA PHE A 208 5.00 -2.06 -6.85
C PHE A 208 5.01 -1.42 -8.25
N VAL A 209 6.09 -0.70 -8.60
CA VAL A 209 6.27 -0.12 -9.95
C VAL A 209 6.44 -1.22 -11.01
N VAL A 210 7.22 -2.27 -10.72
CA VAL A 210 7.40 -3.41 -11.63
C VAL A 210 6.08 -4.13 -11.86
N LEU A 211 5.29 -4.36 -10.80
CA LEU A 211 3.94 -4.92 -10.93
C LEU A 211 3.04 -4.03 -11.78
N GLY A 212 3.10 -2.71 -11.58
CA GLY A 212 2.38 -1.73 -12.41
C GLY A 212 2.76 -1.80 -13.88
N TYR A 213 4.06 -1.89 -14.18
CA TYR A 213 4.55 -2.04 -15.54
C TYR A 213 4.10 -3.36 -16.19
N LEU A 214 4.23 -4.48 -15.47
CA LEU A 214 3.82 -5.80 -15.96
C LEU A 214 2.29 -5.94 -16.12
N GLY A 215 1.51 -5.19 -15.34
CA GLY A 215 0.06 -5.13 -15.49
C GLY A 215 -0.39 -4.52 -16.81
N ILE A 216 0.44 -3.69 -17.45
CA ILE A 216 0.17 -3.11 -18.77
C ILE A 216 0.59 -4.06 -19.88
N LYS A 217 1.63 -4.88 -19.67
CA LYS A 217 2.18 -5.74 -20.72
C LYS A 217 1.35 -7.02 -20.93
N PRO A 218 1.36 -7.59 -22.15
CA PRO A 218 0.78 -8.90 -22.39
C PRO A 218 1.36 -10.00 -21.48
N PRO A 219 0.59 -11.06 -21.17
CA PRO A 219 1.10 -12.23 -20.47
C PRO A 219 2.29 -12.86 -21.19
N SER A 220 3.35 -13.11 -20.43
CA SER A 220 4.53 -13.87 -20.81
C SER A 220 4.97 -14.73 -19.63
N ASP A 221 5.71 -15.80 -19.89
CA ASP A 221 6.13 -16.73 -18.84
C ASP A 221 7.01 -16.03 -17.78
N ILE A 222 8.00 -15.26 -18.24
CA ILE A 222 8.90 -14.49 -17.37
C ILE A 222 8.12 -13.39 -16.63
N GLY A 223 7.24 -12.65 -17.31
CA GLY A 223 6.44 -11.60 -16.68
C GLY A 223 5.49 -12.15 -15.62
N THR A 224 4.93 -13.33 -15.86
CA THR A 224 4.07 -14.04 -14.90
C THR A 224 4.88 -14.44 -13.67
N LEU A 225 6.05 -15.07 -13.84
CA LEU A 225 6.91 -15.44 -12.72
C LEU A 225 7.33 -14.22 -11.88
N ILE A 226 7.75 -13.13 -12.52
CA ILE A 226 8.11 -11.89 -11.81
C ILE A 226 6.91 -11.32 -11.05
N SER A 227 5.72 -11.32 -11.67
CA SER A 227 4.50 -10.83 -11.01
C SER A 227 4.11 -11.71 -9.82
N GLN A 228 4.31 -13.02 -9.92
CA GLN A 228 4.09 -13.96 -8.82
C GLN A 228 5.03 -13.70 -7.64
N ILE A 229 6.33 -13.58 -7.90
CA ILE A 229 7.33 -13.24 -6.88
C ILE A 229 7.02 -11.86 -6.27
N GLY A 230 6.68 -10.88 -7.11
CA GLY A 230 6.30 -9.53 -6.68
C GLY A 230 5.06 -9.53 -5.79
N THR A 231 4.05 -10.37 -6.09
CA THR A 231 2.85 -10.55 -5.27
C THR A 231 3.21 -11.12 -3.90
N PHE A 232 4.05 -12.15 -3.84
CA PHE A 232 4.53 -12.70 -2.57
C PHE A 232 5.32 -11.67 -1.75
N TYR A 233 6.18 -10.90 -2.41
CA TYR A 233 6.90 -9.82 -1.74
C TYR A 233 5.96 -8.73 -1.21
N TYR A 234 4.97 -8.32 -2.01
CA TYR A 234 3.97 -7.32 -1.64
C TYR A 234 3.21 -7.73 -0.38
N PHE A 235 2.60 -8.93 -0.37
CA PHE A 235 1.89 -9.42 0.82
C PHE A 235 2.84 -9.74 1.97
N GLY A 236 4.02 -10.29 1.68
CA GLY A 236 5.05 -10.57 2.68
C GLY A 236 5.50 -9.30 3.42
N PHE A 237 5.65 -8.19 2.71
CA PHE A 237 5.99 -6.89 3.30
C PHE A 237 5.01 -6.50 4.40
N PHE A 238 3.70 -6.60 4.15
CA PHE A 238 2.66 -6.26 5.11
C PHE A 238 2.42 -7.34 6.17
N LEU A 239 2.27 -8.60 5.76
CA LEU A 239 1.94 -9.69 6.67
C LEU A 239 3.07 -9.98 7.65
N LEU A 240 4.34 -9.83 7.24
CA LEU A 240 5.49 -10.01 8.13
C LEU A 240 5.84 -8.75 8.94
N MET A 241 5.17 -7.63 8.68
CA MET A 241 5.41 -6.35 9.34
C MET A 241 5.35 -6.42 10.87
N PRO A 242 4.45 -7.18 11.52
CA PRO A 242 4.44 -7.30 12.98
C PRO A 242 5.76 -7.79 13.58
N TRP A 243 6.55 -8.55 12.81
CA TRP A 243 7.86 -9.05 13.24
C TRP A 243 8.98 -8.13 12.75
N TRP A 244 9.09 -7.87 11.45
CA TRP A 244 10.26 -7.17 10.92
C TRP A 244 10.30 -5.69 11.30
N SER A 245 9.14 -5.05 11.52
CA SER A 245 9.08 -3.63 11.92
C SER A 245 9.70 -3.36 13.29
N GLN A 246 9.81 -4.39 14.14
CA GLN A 246 10.34 -4.32 15.50
C GLN A 246 11.83 -4.69 15.60
N MET A 247 12.41 -5.26 14.55
CA MET A 247 13.79 -5.75 14.57
C MET A 247 14.81 -4.62 14.42
N GLY A 248 16.02 -4.84 14.93
CA GLY A 248 17.17 -3.94 14.78
C GLY A 248 17.31 -2.88 15.87
N LYS A 249 18.31 -2.01 15.71
CA LYS A 249 18.63 -0.95 16.69
C LYS A 249 18.04 0.39 16.27
N PHE A 250 17.04 0.86 17.02
CA PHE A 250 16.41 2.16 16.82
C PHE A 250 17.32 3.28 17.30
N LYS A 251 17.29 4.41 16.59
CA LYS A 251 17.90 5.66 17.03
C LYS A 251 16.97 6.32 18.06
N PRO A 252 17.52 7.07 19.04
CA PRO A 252 16.68 7.83 19.96
C PRO A 252 15.88 8.87 19.17
N VAL A 253 14.58 8.95 19.45
CA VAL A 253 13.70 10.00 18.93
C VAL A 253 13.93 11.25 19.78
N PRO A 254 14.14 12.44 19.18
CA PRO A 254 14.26 13.69 19.92
C PRO A 254 13.01 14.00 20.75
N ASP A 255 13.21 14.76 21.82
CA ASP A 255 12.11 15.19 22.70
C ASP A 255 11.24 16.31 22.08
N ARG A 256 11.80 17.09 21.17
CA ARG A 256 11.14 18.19 20.46
C ARG A 256 11.41 18.07 18.98
N VAL A 257 10.56 18.68 18.15
CA VAL A 257 10.74 18.69 16.70
C VAL A 257 12.07 19.34 16.34
N THR A 258 12.87 18.65 15.54
CA THR A 258 14.16 19.19 15.07
C THR A 258 13.92 20.12 13.89
N PHE A 259 13.98 21.43 14.13
CA PHE A 259 13.86 22.42 13.06
C PHE A 259 15.20 22.61 12.36
N HIS A 260 15.22 22.40 11.05
CA HIS A 260 16.29 22.85 10.18
C HIS A 260 15.74 24.01 9.35
N ALA A 261 16.30 25.21 9.50
CA ALA A 261 15.95 26.34 8.65
C ALA A 261 16.28 25.97 7.19
N HIS A 262 15.29 26.11 6.32
CA HIS A 262 15.43 25.94 4.87
C HIS A 262 16.01 27.19 4.22
#